data_AF-W4K4N8-F1
#
_entry.id   AF-W4K4N8-F1
#
_cell.length_a   1.000
_cell.length_b   1.000
_cell.length_c   1.000
_cell.angle_alpha   90.00
_cell.angle_beta   90.00
_cell.angle_gamma   90.00
#
_symmetry.space_group_name_H-M   'P 1'
#
loop_
_entity.id
_entity.type
_entity.pdbx_description
1 polymer ?
#
loop_
_entity_poly.entity_id
_entity_poly.type
_entity_poly.pdbx_seq_one_letter_code
_entity_poly.pdbx_strand_id
1 'polypeptide(L)'
;IPVFNVDGIANEGGKITDKAYLLMRMMNDEGNYHGKQCELLATNLGGEDVILGTDWLHKHNPQIDWVKNRLTFSTCARTCLVSRPRFTIQAQLMS
;
A
#
# COMPACT_ATOMS: atom_id res chain seq x y z
N ILE A 1 -16.23 -3.11 9.48
CA ILE A 1 -16.00 -4.13 8.43
C ILE A 1 -15.26 -5.30 9.08
N PRO A 2 -15.75 -6.56 9.02
CA PRO A 2 -15.00 -7.70 9.53
C PRO A 2 -13.71 -7.86 8.72
N VAL A 3 -12.59 -8.00 9.41
CA VAL A 3 -11.27 -8.20 8.80
C VAL A 3 -10.77 -9.57 9.19
N PHE A 4 -10.29 -10.29 8.21
CA PHE A 4 -9.60 -11.54 8.40
C PHE A 4 -8.15 -11.35 7.95
N ASN A 5 -7.24 -11.93 8.72
CA ASN A 5 -5.84 -12.02 8.36
C ASN A 5 -5.68 -12.95 7.14
N VAL A 6 -4.47 -13.00 6.59
CA VAL A 6 -4.16 -13.84 5.41
C VAL A 6 -4.42 -15.33 5.67
N ASP A 7 -4.30 -15.76 6.93
CA ASP A 7 -4.60 -17.12 7.40
C ASP A 7 -6.10 -17.41 7.59
N GLY A 8 -6.97 -16.42 7.34
CA GLY A 8 -8.43 -16.53 7.50
C GLY A 8 -8.94 -16.38 8.92
N ILE A 9 -8.06 -16.15 9.91
CA ILE A 9 -8.45 -15.88 11.29
C ILE A 9 -8.95 -14.44 11.38
N ALA A 10 -9.97 -14.20 12.20
CA ALA A 10 -10.45 -12.85 12.46
C ALA A 10 -9.31 -12.01 13.07
N ASN A 11 -9.10 -10.80 12.55
CA ASN A 11 -8.07 -9.92 13.09
C ASN A 11 -8.32 -9.70 14.59
N GLU A 12 -7.28 -9.84 15.42
CA GLU A 12 -7.39 -9.72 16.88
C GLU A 12 -7.89 -8.34 17.30
N GLY A 13 -7.53 -7.31 16.52
CA GLY A 13 -8.03 -5.94 16.67
C GLY A 13 -9.53 -5.75 16.38
N GLY A 14 -10.24 -6.82 16.02
CA GLY A 14 -11.68 -6.81 15.78
C GLY A 14 -12.08 -6.17 14.45
N LYS A 15 -13.33 -5.69 14.38
CA LYS A 15 -13.87 -5.05 13.18
C LYS A 15 -13.24 -3.68 12.98
N ILE A 16 -12.96 -3.29 11.74
CA ILE A 16 -12.66 -1.89 11.40
C ILE A 16 -13.91 -1.06 11.71
N THR A 17 -13.76 -0.09 12.61
CA THR A 17 -14.77 0.91 12.95
C THR A 17 -14.45 2.28 12.36
N ASP A 18 -13.18 2.53 12.06
CA ASP A 18 -12.68 3.86 11.74
C ASP A 18 -11.98 3.88 10.38
N LYS A 19 -12.06 5.04 9.74
CA LYS A 19 -11.37 5.33 8.48
C LYS A 19 -10.82 6.75 8.49
N ALA A 20 -9.72 6.97 7.79
CA ALA A 20 -9.06 8.27 7.70
C ALA A 20 -8.71 8.59 6.25
N TYR A 21 -8.79 9.87 5.89
CA TYR A 21 -8.29 10.38 4.62
C TYR A 21 -6.90 10.96 4.83
N LEU A 22 -5.88 10.26 4.36
CA LEU A 22 -4.48 10.64 4.56
C LEU A 22 -3.76 10.78 3.22
N LEU A 23 -2.78 11.68 3.17
CA LEU A 23 -1.80 11.68 2.09
C LEU A 23 -0.75 10.62 2.42
N MET A 24 -0.89 9.44 1.82
CA MET A 24 0.12 8.40 1.92
C MET A 24 1.29 8.74 1.00
N ARG A 25 2.52 8.68 1.52
CA ARG A 25 3.74 8.88 0.73
C ARG A 25 4.67 7.69 0.90
N MET A 26 4.87 6.96 -0.19
CA MET A 26 5.92 5.94 -0.28
C MET A 26 7.21 6.61 -0.73
N MET A 27 8.33 6.24 -0.12
CA MET A 27 9.66 6.67 -0.53
C MET A 27 10.54 5.47 -0.81
N ASN A 28 11.46 5.59 -1.76
CA ASN A 28 12.49 4.59 -2.00
C ASN A 28 13.86 5.08 -1.52
N ASP A 29 14.86 4.20 -1.56
CA ASP A 29 16.22 4.46 -1.05
C ASP A 29 16.95 5.60 -1.80
N GLU A 30 16.46 5.97 -2.99
CA GLU A 30 16.98 7.08 -3.78
C GLU A 30 16.34 8.43 -3.40
N GLY A 31 15.43 8.45 -2.42
CA GLY A 31 14.67 9.63 -2.01
C GLY A 31 13.55 10.03 -2.98
N ASN A 32 13.24 9.19 -3.98
CA ASN A 32 12.09 9.40 -4.84
C ASN A 32 10.80 9.05 -4.09
N TYR A 33 9.69 9.71 -4.43
CA TYR A 33 8.43 9.51 -3.74
C TYR A 33 7.26 9.27 -4.69
N HIS A 34 6.27 8.54 -4.16
CA HIS A 34 4.94 8.37 -4.71
C HIS A 34 3.90 8.69 -3.65
N GLY A 35 3.13 9.76 -3.86
CA GLY A 35 2.11 10.26 -2.96
C GLY A 35 0.71 10.10 -3.52
N LYS A 36 -0.26 9.72 -2.68
CA LYS A 36 -1.68 9.66 -3.05
C LYS A 36 -2.57 9.95 -1.84
N GLN A 37 -3.60 10.77 -2.04
CA GLN A 37 -4.69 10.86 -1.08
C GLN A 37 -5.48 9.54 -1.11
N CYS A 38 -5.48 8.86 0.02
CA CYS A 38 -6.11 7.56 0.20
C CYS A 38 -7.14 7.64 1.34
N GLU A 39 -8.29 6.98 1.14
CA GLU A 39 -9.11 6.54 2.26
C GLU A 39 -8.44 5.27 2.80
N LEU A 40 -7.99 5.31 4.04
CA LEU A 40 -7.37 4.18 4.72
C LEU A 40 -8.29 3.71 5.84
N LEU A 41 -8.42 2.40 5.95
CA LEU A 41 -9.15 1.77 7.04
C LEU A 41 -8.19 1.60 8.23
N ALA A 42 -8.62 2.02 9.41
CA ALA A 42 -7.78 1.95 10.60
C ALA A 42 -7.97 0.61 11.31
N THR A 43 -6.88 -0.08 11.58
CA THR A 43 -6.84 -1.31 12.38
C THR A 43 -5.45 -1.48 12.99
N ASN A 44 -5.30 -2.40 13.95
CA ASN A 44 -3.99 -2.73 14.50
C ASN A 44 -3.22 -3.59 13.47
N LEU A 45 -2.10 -3.08 12.99
CA LEU A 45 -1.24 -3.72 11.99
C LEU A 45 0.05 -4.30 12.60
N GLY A 46 0.19 -4.29 13.92
CA GLY A 46 1.41 -4.71 14.59
C GLY A 46 2.57 -3.76 14.25
N GLY A 47 3.61 -4.28 13.59
CA GLY A 47 4.83 -3.53 13.24
C GLY A 47 4.77 -2.74 11.94
N GLU A 48 3.66 -2.81 11.20
CA GLU A 48 3.53 -2.23 9.86
C GLU A 48 2.71 -0.95 9.88
N ASP A 49 3.11 0.07 9.11
CA ASP A 49 2.40 1.34 9.04
C ASP A 49 1.14 1.26 8.16
N VAL A 50 1.24 0.54 7.02
CA VAL A 50 0.18 0.45 6.01
C VAL A 50 0.25 -0.89 5.28
N ILE A 51 -0.91 -1.53 5.09
CA ILE A 51 -1.09 -2.65 4.15
C ILE A 51 -1.81 -2.14 2.90
N LEU A 52 -1.22 -2.39 1.72
CA LEU A 52 -1.84 -2.08 0.44
C LEU A 52 -2.65 -3.28 -0.06
N GLY A 53 -3.98 -3.13 -0.06
CA GLY A 53 -4.88 -4.13 -0.64
C GLY A 53 -4.80 -4.20 -2.17
N THR A 54 -5.37 -5.28 -2.73
CA THR A 54 -5.41 -5.53 -4.18
C THR A 54 -6.16 -4.47 -4.96
N ASP A 55 -7.21 -3.87 -4.40
CA ASP A 55 -7.97 -2.80 -5.06
C ASP A 55 -7.10 -1.56 -5.31
N TRP A 56 -6.23 -1.24 -4.35
CA TRP A 56 -5.27 -0.15 -4.50
C TRP A 56 -4.24 -0.50 -5.58
N LEU A 57 -3.71 -1.73 -5.59
CA LEU A 57 -2.77 -2.19 -6.60
C LEU A 57 -3.39 -2.18 -8.00
N HIS A 58 -4.63 -2.66 -8.17
CA HIS A 58 -5.34 -2.64 -9.46
C HIS A 58 -5.49 -1.22 -10.02
N LYS A 59 -5.79 -0.24 -9.17
CA LYS A 59 -5.93 1.15 -9.58
C LYS A 59 -4.63 1.77 -10.10
N HIS A 60 -3.50 1.35 -9.54
CA HIS A 60 -2.18 1.84 -9.92
C HIS A 60 -1.49 0.98 -10.98
N ASN A 61 -1.95 -0.26 -11.16
CA ASN A 61 -1.46 -1.28 -12.06
C ASN A 61 0.08 -1.33 -12.18
N PRO A 62 0.82 -1.47 -11.06
CA PRO A 62 2.27 -1.54 -11.12
C PRO A 62 2.73 -2.82 -11.81
N GLN A 63 3.95 -2.79 -12.37
CA GLN A 63 4.65 -4.02 -12.71
C GLN A 63 5.11 -4.68 -11.41
N ILE A 64 4.74 -5.94 -11.20
CA ILE A 64 5.12 -6.72 -10.03
C ILE A 64 6.20 -7.71 -10.43
N ASP A 65 7.38 -7.57 -9.83
CA ASP A 65 8.48 -8.54 -9.93
C ASP A 65 8.48 -9.38 -8.65
N TRP A 66 7.78 -10.52 -8.72
CA TRP A 66 7.61 -11.44 -7.59
C TRP A 66 8.93 -12.08 -7.14
N VAL A 67 9.87 -12.30 -8.05
CA VAL A 67 11.17 -12.90 -7.73
C VAL A 67 12.01 -11.95 -6.89
N LYS A 68 11.90 -10.63 -7.17
CA LYS A 68 12.65 -9.60 -6.45
C LYS A 68 11.85 -8.87 -5.38
N ASN A 69 10.60 -9.26 -5.16
CA ASN A 69 9.63 -8.57 -4.30
C ASN A 69 9.55 -7.06 -4.57
N ARG A 70 9.39 -6.67 -5.84
CA ARG A 70 9.52 -5.27 -6.24
C ARG A 70 8.32 -4.77 -7.04
N LEU A 71 7.85 -3.57 -6.71
CA LEU A 71 6.78 -2.88 -7.43
C LEU A 71 7.36 -1.73 -8.24
N THR A 72 7.02 -1.66 -9.53
CA THR A 72 7.36 -0.52 -10.40
C THR A 72 6.10 0.17 -10.91
N PHE A 73 5.96 1.43 -10.56
CA PHE A 73 4.89 2.33 -10.99
C PHE A 73 5.39 3.18 -12.15
N SER A 74 4.82 2.97 -13.34
CA SER A 74 5.19 3.72 -14.56
C SER A 74 4.00 4.43 -15.23
N THR A 75 2.77 4.10 -14.84
CA THR A 75 1.53 4.57 -15.49
C THR A 75 0.49 5.03 -14.47
N CYS A 76 0.92 5.71 -13.42
CA CYS A 76 -0.02 6.17 -12.39
C CYS A 76 -0.88 7.35 -12.84
N ALA A 77 -2.10 7.41 -12.29
CA ALA A 77 -3.05 8.47 -12.60
C ALA A 77 -2.49 9.85 -12.22
N ARG A 78 -2.88 10.90 -12.94
CA ARG A 78 -2.48 12.31 -12.69
C ARG A 78 -2.76 12.81 -11.27
N THR A 79 -3.66 12.14 -10.57
CA THR A 79 -3.97 12.41 -9.16
C THR A 79 -2.91 11.91 -8.17
N CYS A 80 -1.85 11.26 -8.65
CA CYS A 80 -0.71 10.86 -7.83
C CYS A 80 0.37 11.93 -7.90
N LEU A 81 1.03 12.20 -6.77
CA LEU A 81 2.16 13.10 -6.66
C LEU A 81 3.44 12.28 -6.73
N VAL A 82 4.14 12.32 -7.87
CA VAL A 82 5.34 11.51 -8.10
C VAL A 82 6.55 12.40 -8.34
N SER A 83 7.70 12.05 -7.75
CA SER A 83 8.95 12.75 -8.03
C SER A 83 9.58 12.33 -9.37
N ARG A 84 9.25 11.12 -9.84
CA ARG A 84 9.74 10.53 -11.09
C ARG A 84 8.60 9.82 -11.82
N PRO A 85 8.60 9.82 -13.17
CA PRO A 85 7.62 9.07 -13.97
C PRO A 85 7.66 7.56 -13.71
N ARG A 86 8.86 7.02 -13.44
CA ARG A 86 9.07 5.64 -13.02
C ARG A 86 9.50 5.63 -11.55
N PHE A 87 8.66 5.05 -10.70
CA PHE A 87 8.93 4.90 -9.26
C PHE A 87 8.99 3.42 -8.91
N THR A 88 10.02 3.00 -8.17
CA THR A 88 10.24 1.59 -7.82
C THR A 88 10.47 1.49 -6.32
N ILE A 89 9.79 0.53 -5.67
CA ILE A 89 9.92 0.26 -4.24
C ILE A 89 10.00 -1.24 -3.99
N GLN A 90 10.69 -1.63 -2.91
CA GLN A 90 10.65 -3.00 -2.41
C GLN A 90 9.37 -3.23 -1.60
N ALA A 91 8.73 -4.36 -1.84
CA ALA A 91 7.60 -4.83 -1.07
C ALA A 91 8.10 -5.80 0.01
N GLN A 92 7.63 -5.60 1.25
CA GLN A 92 7.79 -6.58 2.30
C GLN A 92 6.64 -7.57 2.23
N LEU A 93 6.95 -8.86 2.14
CA LEU A 93 5.94 -9.91 2.27
C LEU A 93 5.75 -10.19 3.76
N MET A 94 4.50 -10.19 4.21
CA MET A 94 4.18 -10.63 5.57
C MET A 94 4.38 -12.14 5.63
N SER A 95 5.28 -12.58 6.50
CA SER A 95 5.57 -13.98 6.79
C SER A 95 4.72 -14.51 7.93
#